data_AF-A0A3R7CUY9-F1
#
_entry.id   AF-A0A3R7CUY9-F1
#
_cell.length_a   1.000
_cell.length_b   1.000
_cell.length_c   1.000
_cell.angle_alpha   90.00
_cell.angle_beta   90.00
_cell.angle_gamma   90.00
#
_symmetry.space_group_name_H-M   'P 1'
#
loop_
_entity.id
_entity.type
_entity.pdbx_description
1 polymer ?
#
loop_
_entity_poly.entity_id
_entity_poly.type
_entity_poly.pdbx_seq_one_letter_code
_entity_poly.pdbx_strand_id
1 'polypeptide(L)' 'MKDKNQRVCIECGSVLVETGKSTKQSGNPLYPITITQYRCTNDACQAASDKKQADALQQRLDRIERSNIAKKKFLDKSQ' A
#
# COMPACT_ATOMS: atom_id res chain seq x y z
N MET A 1 -3.08 -28.22 -16.39
CA MET A 1 -3.43 -28.11 -14.96
C MET A 1 -3.78 -26.66 -14.70
N LYS A 2 -5.01 -26.33 -14.29
CA LYS A 2 -5.39 -24.97 -13.86
C LYS A 2 -5.26 -24.94 -12.35
N ASP A 3 -4.26 -24.23 -11.83
CA ASP A 3 -4.11 -24.00 -10.40
C ASP A 3 -5.37 -23.32 -9.86
N LYS A 4 -6.18 -24.07 -9.10
CA LYS A 4 -7.46 -23.63 -8.52
C LYS A 4 -7.31 -22.49 -7.48
N ASN A 5 -6.11 -21.93 -7.34
CA ASN A 5 -5.77 -20.90 -6.36
C ASN A 5 -5.09 -19.67 -7.02
N GLN A 6 -5.23 -19.52 -8.33
CA GLN A 6 -4.63 -18.40 -9.06
C GLN A 6 -5.39 -17.11 -8.77
N ARG A 7 -4.73 -16.16 -8.09
CA ARG A 7 -5.29 -14.84 -7.84
C ARG A 7 -5.30 -14.02 -9.12
N VAL A 8 -6.33 -13.20 -9.29
CA VAL A 8 -6.50 -12.34 -10.46
C VAL A 8 -6.60 -10.87 -10.02
N CYS A 9 -6.10 -9.99 -10.87
CA CYS A 9 -6.16 -8.55 -10.69
C CYS A 9 -7.61 -8.10 -10.83
N ILE A 10 -8.12 -7.37 -9.84
CA ILE A 10 -9.50 -6.89 -9.83
C ILE A 10 -9.72 -5.83 -10.92
N GLU A 11 -8.67 -5.08 -11.32
CA GLU A 11 -8.79 -4.02 -12.33
C GLU A 11 -8.81 -4.55 -13.77
N CYS A 12 -8.04 -5.59 -14.09
CA CYS A 12 -7.88 -6.06 -15.48
C CYS A 12 -8.10 -7.56 -15.70
N GLY A 13 -8.41 -8.33 -14.65
CA GLY A 13 -8.61 -9.78 -14.72
C GLY A 13 -7.34 -10.60 -15.00
N SER A 14 -6.19 -9.96 -15.18
CA SER A 14 -4.91 -10.64 -15.42
C SER A 14 -4.41 -11.38 -14.17
N VAL A 15 -3.50 -12.32 -14.35
CA VAL A 15 -2.96 -13.12 -13.25
C VAL A 15 -2.15 -12.25 -12.29
N LEU A 16 -2.26 -12.52 -11.00
CA LEU A 16 -1.39 -11.97 -9.96
C LEU A 16 -0.32 -13.00 -9.59
N VAL A 17 0.94 -12.55 -9.56
CA VAL A 17 2.10 -13.35 -9.13
C VAL A 17 2.53 -12.88 -7.75
N GLU A 18 2.74 -13.81 -6.82
CA GLU A 18 3.26 -13.50 -5.49
C GLU A 18 4.71 -13.02 -5.61
N THR A 19 4.99 -11.82 -5.10
CA THR A 19 6.33 -11.21 -5.12
C THR A 19 7.00 -11.20 -3.75
N GLY A 20 6.22 -11.39 -2.69
CA GLY A 20 6.75 -11.39 -1.34
C GLY A 20 5.73 -11.85 -0.32
N LYS A 21 6.23 -12.39 0.78
CA LYS A 21 5.42 -12.80 1.92
C LYS A 21 6.15 -12.43 3.20
N SER A 22 5.48 -11.68 4.06
CA SER A 22 6.02 -11.26 5.34
C SER A 22 5.02 -11.57 6.44
N THR A 23 5.50 -12.09 7.57
CA THR A 23 4.67 -12.36 8.73
C THR A 23 5.13 -11.46 9.86
N LYS A 24 4.21 -10.70 10.45
CA LYS A 24 4.48 -9.79 11.56
C LYS A 24 3.69 -10.24 12.78
N GLN A 25 4.37 -10.37 13.91
CA GLN A 25 3.74 -10.57 15.21
C GLN A 25 3.42 -9.19 15.78
N SER A 26 2.14 -8.80 15.80
CA SER A 26 1.70 -7.50 16.33
C SER A 26 1.11 -7.70 17.73
N GLY A 27 1.87 -7.37 18.77
CA GLY A 27 1.40 -7.30 20.17
C GLY A 27 1.11 -8.65 20.85
N ASN A 28 0.41 -9.56 20.18
CA ASN A 28 0.08 -10.90 20.67
C ASN A 28 0.71 -11.98 19.77
N PRO A 29 1.63 -12.81 20.26
CA PRO A 29 2.31 -13.85 19.47
C PRO A 29 1.38 -14.96 18.98
N LEU A 30 0.17 -15.10 19.55
CA LEU A 30 -0.80 -16.12 19.16
C LEU A 30 -1.52 -15.80 17.84
N TYR A 31 -1.50 -14.55 17.38
CA TYR A 31 -2.19 -14.12 16.17
C TYR A 31 -1.24 -13.40 15.20
N PRO A 32 -0.33 -14.14 14.55
CA PRO A 32 0.58 -13.56 13.57
C PRO A 32 -0.18 -13.09 12.32
N ILE A 33 0.13 -11.87 11.86
CA ILE A 33 -0.45 -11.28 10.66
C ILE A 33 0.46 -11.61 9.48
N THR A 34 -0.06 -12.33 8.50
CA THR A 34 0.66 -12.61 7.24
C THR A 34 0.22 -11.63 6.16
N ILE A 35 1.19 -10.92 5.58
CA ILE A 35 1.01 -10.01 4.45
C ILE A 35 1.70 -10.63 3.24
N THR A 36 0.90 -10.95 2.21
CA THR A 36 1.42 -11.41 0.92
C THR A 36 1.29 -10.28 -0.10
N GLN A 37 2.39 -9.99 -0.78
CA GLN A 37 2.49 -9.01 -1.85
C GLN A 37 2.34 -9.71 -3.20
N TYR A 38 1.59 -9.08 -4.09
CA TYR A 38 1.32 -9.58 -5.43
C TYR A 38 1.61 -8.50 -6.48
N ARG A 39 2.03 -8.91 -7.66
CA ARG A 39 2.19 -8.07 -8.84
C ARG A 39 1.33 -8.60 -9.99
N CYS A 40 0.70 -7.69 -10.73
CA CYS A 40 -0.06 -8.02 -11.93
C CYS A 40 0.88 -8.37 -13.08
N THR A 41 0.56 -9.43 -13.83
CA THR A 41 1.30 -9.82 -15.04
C THR A 41 1.07 -8.88 -16.23
N ASN A 42 0.06 -8.02 -16.17
CA ASN A 42 -0.20 -7.02 -17.19
C ASN A 42 0.48 -5.71 -16.80
N ASP A 43 1.59 -5.41 -17.47
CA ASP A 43 2.43 -4.25 -17.16
C ASP A 43 1.69 -2.91 -17.32
N ALA A 44 0.79 -2.78 -18.29
CA ALA A 44 0.02 -1.55 -18.47
C ALA A 44 -0.93 -1.32 -17.29
N CYS A 45 -1.58 -2.37 -16.81
CA CYS A 45 -2.42 -2.31 -15.62
C CYS A 45 -1.59 -2.07 -14.35
N GLN A 46 -0.45 -2.75 -14.22
CA GLN A 46 0.45 -2.58 -13.09
C GLN A 46 0.94 -1.14 -12.99
N ALA A 47 1.42 -0.56 -14.10
CA ALA A 47 1.92 0.82 -14.15
C ALA A 47 0.82 1.84 -13.79
N ALA A 48 -0.42 1.61 -14.25
CA ALA A 48 -1.55 2.46 -13.86
C ALA A 48 -1.84 2.38 -12.36
N SER A 49 -1.80 1.17 -11.79
CA SER A 49 -2.01 0.95 -10.36
C SER A 49 -0.88 1.58 -9.52
N ASP A 50 0.37 1.39 -9.93
CA ASP A 50 1.56 1.93 -9.26
C ASP A 50 1.53 3.46 -9.26
N LYS A 51 1.14 4.08 -10.39
CA LYS A 51 0.96 5.52 -10.47
C LYS A 51 -0.12 6.02 -9.51
N LYS A 52 -1.30 5.38 -9.47
CA LYS A 52 -2.37 5.74 -8.52
C LYS A 52 -1.89 5.64 -7.07
N GLN A 53 -1.11 4.61 -6.74
CA GLN A 53 -0.55 4.44 -5.40
C GLN A 53 0.48 5.51 -5.06
N ALA A 54 1.36 5.85 -5.99
CA ALA A 54 2.33 6.93 -5.83
C ALA A 54 1.65 8.28 -5.62
N ASP A 55 0.65 8.61 -6.44
CA ASP A 55 -0.13 9.85 -6.32
C ASP A 55 -0.86 9.91 -4.97
N ALA A 56 -1.48 8.80 -4.54
CA ALA A 56 -2.16 8.73 -3.25
C ALA A 56 -1.19 8.87 -2.06
N LEU A 57 0.02 8.30 -2.16
CA LEU A 57 1.06 8.43 -1.15
C LEU A 57 1.54 9.89 -1.06
N GLN A 58 1.77 10.53 -2.20
CA GLN A 58 2.20 11.93 -2.26
C GLN A 58 1.15 12.85 -1.63
N GLN A 59 -0.13 12.67 -1.95
CA GLN A 59 -1.21 13.43 -1.31
C GLN A 59 -1.29 13.22 0.21
N ARG A 60 -0.97 12.01 0.70
CA ARG A 60 -0.92 11.75 2.15
C ARG A 60 0.26 12.49 2.81
N LEU A 61 1.42 12.47 2.18
CA LEU A 61 2.61 13.19 2.67
C LEU A 61 2.38 14.71 2.69
N ASP A 62 1.83 15.28 1.63
CA ASP A 62 1.49 16.71 1.55
C ASP A 62 0.52 17.13 2.66
N ARG A 63 -0.48 16.29 2.97
CA ARG A 63 -1.42 16.55 4.08
C ARG A 63 -0.71 16.54 5.43
N ILE A 64 0.16 15.56 5.67
CA ILE A 64 0.95 15.46 6.90
C ILE A 64 1.84 16.70 7.06
N GLU A 65 2.51 17.12 5.98
CA GLU A 65 3.37 18.31 6.00
C GLU A 65 2.59 19.58 6.33
N ARG A 66 1.44 19.79 5.67
CA ARG A 66 0.56 20.94 5.96
C ARG A 66 0.07 20.94 7.41
N SER A 67 -0.29 19.77 7.94
CA SER A 67 -0.68 19.62 9.35
C SER A 67 0.47 19.95 10.30
N ASN A 68 1.70 19.54 9.98
CA ASN A 68 2.89 19.84 10.79
C ASN A 68 3.24 21.33 10.77
N ILE A 69 3.15 21.99 9.60
CA ILE A 69 3.36 23.43 9.47
C ILE A 69 2.30 24.20 10.29
N ALA A 70 1.03 23.79 10.21
CA ALA A 70 -0.05 24.40 10.99
C ALA A 70 0.17 24.26 12.50
N LYS A 71 0.58 23.06 12.97
CA LYS A 71 0.94 22.83 14.37
C LYS A 71 2.10 23.71 14.83
N LYS A 72 3.16 23.83 14.01
CA LYS A 72 4.31 24.67 14.33
C LYS A 72 3.91 26.13 14.49
N LYS A 73 3.15 26.69 13.54
CA LYS A 73 2.63 28.07 13.62
C LYS A 73 1.74 28.32 14.84
N PHE A 74 1.02 27.31 15.31
CA PHE A 74 0.21 27.42 16.52
C PHE A 74 1.08 27.47 17.79
N LEU A 75 2.13 26.64 17.85
CA LEU A 75 3.08 26.68 18.96
C LEU A 75 3.84 28.01 19.02
N ASP A 76 4.34 28.51 17.89
CA ASP A 76 5.08 29.79 17.81
C ASP A 76 4.22 31.02 18.20
N LYS A 77 2.89 30.94 18.09
CA LYS A 77 1.97 32.01 18.51
C LYS A 77 1.53 31.93 19.98
N SER A 78 1.87 30.84 20.65
CA SER A 78 1.47 30.58 22.05
C SER A 78 2.62 30.84 23.04
N GLN A 79 3.75 31.37 22.56
CA GLN A 79 4.88 31.91 23.34
C GLN A 79 4.89 33.44 23.23
#